data_AF-A0A8X6JSH0-F1
#
_entry.id   AF-A0A8X6JSH0-F1
#
_cell.length_a   1.000
_cell.length_b   1.000
_cell.length_c   1.000
_cell.angle_alpha   90.00
_cell.angle_beta   90.00
_cell.angle_gamma   90.00
#
_symmetry.space_group_name_H-M   'P 1'
#
loop_
_entity.id
_entity.type
_entity.pdbx_description
1 polymer ?
#
loop_
_entity_poly.entity_id
_entity_poly.type
_entity_poly.pdbx_seq_one_letter_code
_entity_poly.pdbx_strand_id
1 'polypeptide(L)'
;MIKRNIFDAARVGPLYANDSHVAEVMLRKLLEAMPDAKGLAMSTISNNLKSNEFVKRMGIPVHDNLVRMYTKEKMMINTSKIFAQFDVDFSPL
;
A
#
# COMPACT_ATOMS: atom_id res chain seq x y z
N MET A 1 -7.39 -5.35 -4.28
CA MET A 1 -7.30 -6.76 -4.71
C MET A 1 -6.13 -7.40 -3.96
N ILE A 2 -6.23 -8.68 -3.61
CA ILE A 2 -5.12 -9.42 -2.98
C ILE A 2 -4.71 -10.59 -3.89
N LYS A 3 -3.42 -10.69 -4.20
CA LYS A 3 -2.84 -11.75 -5.05
C LYS A 3 -1.47 -12.14 -4.49
N ARG A 4 -1.01 -13.36 -4.73
CA ARG A 4 0.38 -13.73 -4.45
C ARG A 4 1.31 -13.15 -5.51
N ASN A 5 2.46 -12.64 -5.11
CA ASN A 5 3.55 -12.29 -6.03
C ASN A 5 4.46 -13.51 -6.28
N ILE A 6 5.51 -13.34 -7.09
CA ILE A 6 6.48 -14.41 -7.42
C ILE A 6 7.27 -14.93 -6.20
N PHE A 7 7.20 -14.26 -5.06
CA PHE A 7 7.82 -14.66 -3.80
C PHE A 7 6.82 -15.27 -2.80
N ASP A 8 5.62 -15.66 -3.26
CA ASP A 8 4.50 -16.13 -2.43
C ASP A 8 3.99 -15.12 -1.38
N ALA A 9 4.37 -13.85 -1.46
CA ALA A 9 3.89 -12.82 -0.55
C ALA A 9 2.53 -12.28 -0.98
N ALA A 10 1.68 -11.97 0.00
CA ALA A 10 0.39 -11.32 -0.19
C ALA A 10 0.59 -9.89 -0.71
N ARG A 11 0.35 -9.68 -2.00
CA ARG A 11 0.34 -8.36 -2.64
C ARG A 11 -1.00 -7.70 -2.38
N VAL A 12 -1.03 -6.60 -1.63
CA VAL A 12 -2.25 -5.85 -1.29
C VAL A 12 -2.26 -4.49 -1.99
N GLY A 13 -3.24 -4.27 -2.87
CA GLY A 13 -3.46 -2.99 -3.54
C GLY A 13 -4.62 -3.02 -4.56
N PRO A 14 -5.35 -1.91 -4.79
CA PRO A 14 -5.35 -0.74 -3.93
C PRO A 14 -6.11 -1.02 -2.63
N LEU A 15 -5.83 -0.21 -1.61
CA LEU A 15 -6.61 -0.12 -0.38
C LEU A 15 -7.03 1.33 -0.16
N TYR A 16 -8.32 1.60 -0.31
CA TYR A 16 -8.91 2.92 -0.09
C TYR A 16 -9.77 2.91 1.17
N ALA A 17 -9.63 3.95 1.99
CA ALA A 17 -10.47 4.15 3.16
C ALA A 17 -10.59 5.63 3.52
N ASN A 18 -11.71 6.01 4.14
CA ASN A 18 -11.87 7.36 4.71
C ASN A 18 -11.20 7.48 6.09
N ASP A 19 -10.95 6.36 6.76
CA ASP A 19 -10.43 6.29 8.11
C ASP A 19 -9.36 5.19 8.24
N SER A 20 -8.35 5.45 9.07
CA SER A 20 -7.21 4.53 9.22
C SER A 20 -7.54 3.25 9.97
N HIS A 21 -8.52 3.27 10.87
CA HIS A 21 -9.00 2.08 11.56
C HIS A 21 -9.77 1.17 10.59
N VAL A 22 -10.55 1.76 9.69
CA VAL A 22 -11.23 1.01 8.61
C VAL A 22 -10.20 0.34 7.70
N ALA A 23 -9.17 1.08 7.27
CA ALA A 23 -8.08 0.52 6.47
C ALA A 23 -7.40 -0.67 7.17
N GLU A 24 -7.19 -0.57 8.48
CA GLU A 24 -6.59 -1.63 9.28
C GLU A 24 -7.45 -2.88 9.36
N VAL A 25 -8.73 -2.75 9.67
CA VAL A 25 -9.67 -3.88 9.70
C VAL A 25 -9.75 -4.55 8.33
N MET A 26 -9.77 -3.75 7.24
CA MET A 26 -9.75 -4.29 5.89
C MET A 26 -8.45 -5.05 5.59
N LEU A 27 -7.29 -4.50 5.94
CA LEU A 27 -6.01 -5.18 5.72
C LEU A 27 -5.95 -6.49 6.50
N ARG A 28 -6.35 -6.51 7.78
CA ARG A 28 -6.38 -7.74 8.60
C ARG A 28 -7.24 -8.82 7.96
N LYS A 29 -8.47 -8.51 7.55
CA LYS A 29 -9.36 -9.46 6.86
C LYS A 29 -8.78 -9.97 5.54
N LEU A 30 -8.08 -9.10 4.80
CA LEU A 30 -7.42 -9.49 3.55
C LEU A 30 -6.28 -10.47 3.81
N LEU A 31 -5.48 -10.26 4.86
CA LEU A 31 -4.41 -11.17 5.25
C LEU A 31 -4.95 -12.51 5.77
N GLU A 32 -6.02 -12.50 6.56
CA GLU A 32 -6.72 -13.71 7.02
C GLU A 32 -7.26 -14.56 5.85
N ALA A 33 -7.64 -13.92 4.73
CA ALA A 33 -8.05 -14.60 3.51
C ALA A 33 -6.89 -15.24 2.71
N MET A 34 -5.63 -15.01 3.12
CA MET A 34 -4.44 -15.60 2.51
C MET A 34 -3.51 -16.20 3.57
N PRO A 35 -3.96 -17.26 4.27
CA PRO A 35 -3.18 -17.87 5.35
C PRO A 35 -1.85 -18.48 4.88
N ASP A 36 -1.76 -18.89 3.60
CA ASP A 36 -0.57 -19.52 3.03
C ASP A 36 0.46 -18.52 2.46
N ALA A 37 0.21 -17.22 2.58
CA ALA A 37 1.15 -16.21 2.08
C ALA A 37 2.40 -16.15 2.97
N LYS A 38 3.59 -16.17 2.35
CA LYS A 38 4.87 -16.17 3.07
C LYS A 38 5.34 -14.78 3.51
N GLY A 39 4.55 -13.75 3.24
CA GLY A 39 4.87 -12.36 3.54
C GLY A 39 3.80 -11.39 3.05
N LEU A 40 4.10 -10.10 3.13
CA LEU A 40 3.23 -9.01 2.70
C LEU A 40 4.01 -8.09 1.75
N ALA A 41 3.39 -7.72 0.63
CA ALA A 41 3.89 -6.71 -0.30
C ALA A 41 2.81 -5.64 -0.49
N MET A 42 3.10 -4.42 -0.04
CA MET A 42 2.23 -3.26 -0.24
C MET A 42 3.07 -2.00 -0.39
N SER A 43 2.51 -0.97 -1.01
CA SER A 43 3.18 0.32 -1.19
C SER A 43 2.28 1.44 -0.68
N THR A 44 2.83 2.30 0.17
CA THR A 44 2.18 3.51 0.64
C THR A 44 2.74 4.72 -0.10
N ILE A 45 2.02 5.83 -0.09
CA ILE A 45 2.50 7.09 -0.66
C ILE A 45 3.18 7.87 0.46
N SER A 46 4.41 8.34 0.20
CA SER A 46 5.25 9.02 1.20
C SER A 46 4.58 10.22 1.87
N ASN A 47 3.76 10.99 1.12
CA ASN A 47 3.03 12.13 1.66
C ASN A 47 1.74 11.78 2.43
N ASN A 48 1.30 10.52 2.43
CA ASN A 48 0.16 10.07 3.23
C ASN A 48 0.63 9.62 4.63
N LEU A 49 0.78 10.59 5.53
CA LEU A 49 1.21 10.35 6.91
C LEU A 49 0.34 9.33 7.64
N LYS A 50 -0.99 9.37 7.43
CA LYS A 50 -1.92 8.42 8.06
C LYS A 50 -1.63 6.98 7.63
N SER A 51 -1.32 6.77 6.35
CA SER A 51 -0.96 5.46 5.81
C SER A 51 0.38 4.97 6.35
N ASN A 52 1.36 5.86 6.50
CA ASN A 52 2.70 5.48 7.00
C ASN A 52 2.66 5.17 8.50
N GLU A 53 1.94 5.95 9.29
CA GLU A 53 1.70 5.65 10.70
C GLU A 53 0.93 4.34 10.88
N PHE A 54 -0.05 4.08 10.00
CA PHE A 54 -0.80 2.82 9.98
C PHE A 54 0.12 1.60 9.82
N VAL A 55 1.02 1.60 8.84
CA VAL A 55 2.01 0.53 8.62
C VAL A 55 2.93 0.37 9.84
N LYS A 56 3.38 1.50 10.41
CA LYS A 56 4.21 1.51 11.63
C LYS A 56 3.48 0.92 12.84
N ARG A 57 2.20 1.27 13.06
CA ARG A 57 1.37 0.72 14.16
C ARG A 57 1.16 -0.78 14.03
N MET A 58 1.04 -1.29 12.81
CA MET A 58 0.94 -2.72 12.55
C MET A 58 2.27 -3.48 12.70
N GLY A 59 3.37 -2.79 12.98
CA GLY A 59 4.69 -3.41 13.12
C GLY A 59 5.22 -4.00 11.81
N ILE A 60 4.72 -3.53 10.66
CA ILE A 60 5.17 -4.00 9.36
C ILE A 60 6.50 -3.31 9.02
N PRO A 61 7.60 -4.06 8.81
CA PRO A 61 8.88 -3.47 8.44
C PRO A 61 8.80 -2.79 7.07
N VAL A 62 9.38 -1.60 6.96
CA VAL A 62 9.52 -0.87 5.69
C VAL A 62 10.87 -1.24 5.07
N HIS A 63 10.85 -1.79 3.86
CA HIS A 63 12.05 -2.33 3.22
C HIS A 63 12.70 -1.35 2.23
N ASP A 64 11.91 -0.68 1.39
CA ASP A 64 12.44 0.17 0.32
C ASP A 64 11.58 1.42 0.08
N ASN A 65 12.21 2.49 -0.40
CA ASN A 65 11.53 3.66 -0.92
C ASN A 65 11.47 3.59 -2.45
N LEU A 66 10.26 3.68 -3.01
CA LEU A 66 10.05 3.74 -4.45
C LEU A 66 9.95 5.21 -4.89
N VAL A 67 10.81 5.63 -5.81
CA VAL A 67 10.77 6.99 -6.37
C VAL A 67 9.78 7.01 -7.53
N ARG A 68 8.70 7.78 -7.38
CA ARG A 68 7.72 7.98 -8.44
C ARG A 68 8.23 9.01 -9.43
N MET A 69 8.31 8.64 -10.70
CA MET A 69 8.64 9.57 -11.78
C MET A 69 7.38 10.33 -12.22
N TYR A 70 7.54 11.64 -12.44
CA TYR A 70 6.50 12.52 -12.97
C TYR A 70 7.09 13.30 -14.15
N THR A 71 6.30 13.55 -15.19
CA THR A 71 6.54 14.63 -16.14
C THR A 71 6.62 15.98 -15.44
N LYS A 72 6.99 17.05 -16.16
CA LYS A 72 7.14 18.40 -15.61
C LYS A 72 5.84 18.97 -14.99
N GLU A 73 4.70 18.32 -15.19
CA GLU A 73 3.41 18.72 -14.65
C GLU A 73 3.16 18.13 -13.25
N LYS A 74 2.77 19.00 -12.31
CA LYS A 74 2.42 18.58 -10.95
C LYS A 74 1.02 17.97 -10.93
N MET A 75 0.93 16.65 -10.72
CA MET A 75 -0.35 16.01 -10.41
C MET A 75 -0.83 16.38 -9.01
N MET A 76 -1.95 17.11 -8.94
CA MET A 76 -2.65 17.43 -7.68
C MET A 76 -3.67 16.33 -7.35
N ILE A 77 -3.23 15.23 -6.74
CA ILE A 77 -4.10 14.14 -6.33
C ILE A 77 -4.28 14.15 -4.81
N ASN A 78 -5.51 14.03 -4.34
CA ASN A 78 -5.77 13.78 -2.92
C ASN A 78 -5.39 12.32 -2.57
N THR A 79 -4.20 12.15 -2.00
CA THR A 79 -3.66 10.84 -1.61
C THR A 79 -4.09 10.40 -0.20
N SER A 80 -4.78 11.26 0.56
CA SER A 80 -5.10 11.02 1.99
C SER A 80 -5.96 9.79 2.25
N LYS A 81 -6.68 9.29 1.23
CA LYS A 81 -7.55 8.11 1.30
C LYS A 81 -6.90 6.84 0.76
N ILE A 82 -5.63 6.90 0.34
CA ILE A 82 -4.91 5.80 -0.30
C ILE A 82 -3.97 5.16 0.74
N PHE A 83 -4.39 4.03 1.31
CA PHE A 83 -3.62 3.29 2.32
C PHE A 83 -2.74 2.17 1.71
N ALA A 84 -3.04 1.75 0.48
CA ALA A 84 -2.15 0.96 -0.34
C ALA A 84 -2.38 1.33 -1.81
N GLN A 85 -1.31 1.56 -2.56
CA GLN A 85 -1.39 1.91 -3.97
C GLN A 85 -1.71 0.67 -4.83
N PHE A 86 -2.50 0.86 -5.89
CA PHE A 86 -2.62 -0.16 -6.95
C PHE A 86 -1.40 -0.05 -7.86
N ASP A 87 -0.82 -1.19 -8.22
CA ASP A 87 0.30 -1.39 -9.15
C ASP A 87 1.15 -0.14 -9.41
N VAL A 88 2.29 -0.06 -8.71
CA VAL A 88 3.26 1.03 -8.91
C VAL A 88 3.79 0.95 -10.34
N ASP A 89 3.42 1.94 -11.14
CA ASP A 89 3.98 2.14 -12.46
C ASP A 89 5.35 2.83 -12.30
N PHE A 90 6.39 2.15 -12.81
CA PHE A 90 7.77 2.64 -12.80
C PHE A 90 8.15 3.27 -14.13
N SER A 91 7.23 3.36 -15.10
CA SER A 91 7.45 4.15 -16.31
C SER A 91 7.32 5.65 -15.99
N PRO A 92 8.01 6.52 -16.75
CA PRO A 92 7.77 7.95 -16.64
C PRO A 92 6.34 8.28 -17.11
N LEU A 93 5.54 8.85 -16.20
CA LEU A 93 4.20 9.41 -16.47
C LEU A 93 4.30 10.70 -17.27
#